data_AF-A0A076HKM4-F1
#
_entry.id   AF-A0A076HKM4-F1
#
_cell.length_a   1.000
_cell.length_b   1.000
_cell.length_c   1.000
_cell.angle_alpha   90.00
_cell.angle_beta   90.00
_cell.angle_gamma   90.00
#
_symmetry.space_group_name_H-M   'P 1'
#
loop_
_entity.id
_entity.type
_entity.pdbx_description
1 polymer ?
#
loop_
_entity_poly.entity_id
_entity_poly.type
_entity_poly.pdbx_seq_one_letter_code
_entity_poly.pdbx_strand_id
1 'polypeptide(L)'
;MTQVRTNLQKSLLQRLTKLKARNSKSLIQKGFTLIELLIVVIILGVLAAVVFPSLLDAADQAKINAAEAAVKGAGTGCAASLITGDTFTTPTNVTGTCSSTATFTSDTAAFDVDTAAVATVSGTSVTITTNAAISN
;
A
#
# COMPACT_ATOMS: atom_id res chain seq x y z
N MET A 1 75.52 -35.86 -9.93
CA MET A 1 74.61 -35.97 -8.74
C MET A 1 74.06 -34.61 -8.26
N THR A 2 74.40 -33.48 -8.89
CA THR A 2 74.12 -32.11 -8.40
C THR A 2 72.76 -31.54 -8.82
N GLN A 3 72.13 -32.08 -9.88
CA GLN A 3 70.83 -31.63 -10.41
C GLN A 3 69.63 -31.97 -9.52
N VAL A 4 69.71 -33.05 -8.73
CA VAL A 4 68.58 -33.49 -7.89
C VAL A 4 68.35 -32.51 -6.73
N ARG A 5 69.44 -31.97 -6.15
CA ARG A 5 69.37 -31.02 -5.03
C ARG A 5 68.81 -29.65 -5.46
N THR A 6 69.14 -29.18 -6.66
CA THR A 6 68.66 -27.88 -7.19
C THR A 6 67.19 -27.90 -7.58
N ASN A 7 66.69 -29.01 -8.14
CA ASN A 7 65.27 -29.18 -8.47
C ASN A 7 64.39 -29.29 -7.22
N LEU A 8 64.92 -29.90 -6.15
CA LEU A 8 64.25 -29.96 -4.86
C LEU A 8 64.15 -28.57 -4.23
N GLN A 9 65.23 -27.78 -4.25
CA GLN A 9 65.24 -26.41 -3.75
C GLN A 9 64.28 -25.49 -4.50
N LYS A 10 64.21 -25.58 -5.83
CA LYS A 10 63.25 -24.82 -6.65
C LYS A 10 61.79 -25.19 -6.32
N SER A 11 61.52 -26.48 -6.14
CA SER A 11 60.18 -26.97 -5.77
C SER A 11 59.78 -26.53 -4.36
N LEU A 12 60.74 -26.47 -3.43
CA LEU A 12 60.53 -25.95 -2.08
C LEU A 12 60.28 -24.45 -2.10
N LEU A 13 61.08 -23.67 -2.83
CA LEU A 13 60.88 -22.23 -2.95
C LEU A 13 59.54 -21.88 -3.58
N GLN A 14 59.12 -22.58 -4.63
CA GLN A 14 57.78 -22.42 -5.22
C GLN A 14 56.66 -22.78 -4.25
N ARG A 15 56.85 -23.81 -3.42
CA ARG A 15 55.87 -24.15 -2.37
C ARG A 15 55.83 -23.07 -1.28
N LEU A 16 56.98 -22.57 -0.85
CA LEU A 16 57.06 -21.52 0.17
C LEU A 16 56.43 -20.21 -0.29
N THR A 17 56.65 -19.80 -1.55
CA THR A 17 55.99 -18.61 -2.11
C THR A 17 54.48 -18.82 -2.27
N LYS A 18 54.03 -20.01 -2.69
CA LYS A 18 52.60 -20.37 -2.81
C LYS A 18 51.89 -20.42 -1.45
N LEU A 19 52.59 -20.82 -0.38
CA LEU A 19 52.06 -20.80 0.99
C LEU A 19 52.00 -19.36 1.55
N LYS A 20 53.00 -18.53 1.27
CA LYS A 20 53.02 -17.12 1.72
C LYS A 20 51.91 -16.29 1.08
N ALA A 21 51.64 -16.49 -0.21
CA ALA A 21 50.53 -15.82 -0.92
C ALA A 21 49.13 -16.29 -0.47
N ARG A 22 49.04 -17.48 0.13
CA ARG A 22 47.78 -18.02 0.67
C ARG A 22 47.43 -17.41 2.04
N ASN A 23 48.41 -16.85 2.74
CA ASN A 23 48.23 -16.18 4.03
C ASN A 23 47.79 -14.70 3.92
N SER A 24 47.74 -14.14 2.70
CA SER A 24 47.45 -12.71 2.48
C SER A 24 46.15 -12.42 1.71
N LYS A 25 45.31 -13.43 1.47
CA LYS A 25 43.98 -13.27 0.84
C LYS A 25 42.82 -13.50 1.81
N SER A 26 42.88 -12.90 2.99
CA SER A 26 41.65 -12.51 3.69
C SER A 26 41.27 -11.14 3.16
N LEU A 27 40.47 -11.13 2.10
CA LEU A 27 39.78 -9.92 1.68
C LEU A 27 38.85 -9.56 2.83
N ILE A 28 39.15 -8.43 3.46
CA ILE A 28 38.34 -7.71 4.44
C ILE A 28 36.85 -7.96 4.18
N GLN A 29 36.24 -8.89 4.89
CA GLN A 29 34.78 -8.96 4.99
C GLN A 29 34.37 -7.86 5.96
N LYS A 30 34.22 -6.64 5.41
CA LYS A 30 33.54 -5.53 6.09
C LYS A 30 32.08 -5.94 6.26
N GLY A 31 31.77 -6.51 7.43
CA GLY A 31 30.39 -6.70 7.85
C GLY A 31 29.71 -5.35 8.12
N PHE A 32 28.38 -5.35 8.05
CA PHE A 32 27.56 -4.22 8.44
C PHE A 32 27.76 -3.92 9.93
N THR A 33 28.07 -2.68 10.27
CA THR A 33 28.26 -2.27 11.66
C THR A 33 26.90 -2.09 12.34
N LEU A 34 26.83 -2.35 13.64
CA LEU A 34 25.60 -2.10 14.42
C LEU A 34 25.19 -0.62 14.39
N ILE A 35 26.17 0.29 14.31
CA ILE A 35 25.90 1.73 14.21
C ILE A 35 25.28 2.12 12.86
N GLU A 36 25.68 1.47 11.76
CA GLU A 36 25.03 1.67 10.46
C GLU A 36 23.57 1.24 10.50
N LEU A 37 23.26 0.10 11.13
CA LEU A 37 21.87 -0.35 11.29
C LEU A 37 21.08 0.61 12.19
N LEU A 38 21.68 1.03 13.29
CA LEU A 38 21.05 1.92 14.27
C LEU A 38 20.62 3.25 13.64
N ILE A 39 21.52 3.90 12.89
CA ILE A 39 21.21 5.19 12.25
C ILE A 39 20.08 5.02 11.21
N VAL A 40 20.08 3.91 10.46
CA VAL A 40 19.04 3.64 9.46
C VAL A 40 17.66 3.51 10.11
N VAL A 41 17.52 2.72 11.17
CA VAL A 41 16.21 2.56 11.83
C VAL A 41 15.76 3.85 12.53
N ILE A 42 16.69 4.67 13.02
CA ILE A 42 16.38 5.99 13.58
C ILE A 42 15.81 6.90 12.49
N ILE A 43 16.47 7.01 11.33
CA ILE A 43 16.00 7.86 10.24
C ILE A 43 14.65 7.35 9.72
N LEU A 44 14.50 6.04 9.50
CA LEU A 44 13.21 5.44 9.11
C LEU A 44 12.11 5.70 10.16
N GLY A 45 12.45 5.66 11.45
CA GLY A 45 11.53 5.98 12.54
C GLY A 45 11.03 7.43 12.50
N VAL A 46 11.94 8.39 12.27
CA VAL A 46 11.58 9.81 12.15
C VAL A 46 10.69 10.06 10.93
N LEU A 47 11.05 9.48 9.77
CA LEU A 47 10.25 9.61 8.54
C LEU A 47 8.85 9.00 8.72
N ALA A 48 8.76 7.82 9.32
CA ALA A 48 7.49 7.17 9.60
C ALA A 48 6.62 8.01 10.54
N ALA A 49 7.18 8.58 11.61
CA ALA A 49 6.43 9.40 12.56
C ALA A 49 5.78 10.64 11.91
N VAL A 50 6.42 11.25 10.92
CA VAL A 50 5.89 12.42 10.21
C VAL A 50 4.82 12.03 9.18
N VAL A 51 5.04 10.94 8.44
CA VAL A 51 4.16 10.57 7.31
C VAL A 51 2.93 9.78 7.75
N PHE A 52 3.08 8.91 8.74
CA PHE A 52 2.03 8.00 9.18
C PHE A 52 0.69 8.67 9.53
N PRO A 53 0.62 9.81 10.28
CA PRO A 53 -0.68 10.43 10.57
C PRO A 53 -1.43 10.86 9.29
N SER A 54 -0.73 11.47 8.33
CA SER A 54 -1.35 11.90 7.06
C SER A 54 -1.84 10.73 6.21
N LEU A 55 -1.21 9.56 6.34
CA LEU A 55 -1.63 8.35 5.63
C LEU A 55 -2.93 7.77 6.22
N LEU A 56 -3.12 7.86 7.54
CA LEU A 56 -4.36 7.44 8.20
C LEU A 56 -5.53 8.33 7.75
N ASP A 57 -5.34 9.66 7.79
CA ASP A 57 -6.36 10.60 7.33
C ASP A 57 -6.73 10.38 5.85
N ALA A 58 -5.74 10.11 4.99
CA ALA A 58 -5.99 9.83 3.58
C ALA A 58 -6.75 8.51 3.37
N ALA A 59 -6.47 7.48 4.17
CA ALA A 59 -7.19 6.22 4.14
C ALA A 59 -8.65 6.40 4.56
N ASP A 60 -8.90 7.17 5.61
CA ASP A 60 -10.25 7.48 6.09
C ASP A 60 -11.04 8.33 5.08
N GLN A 61 -10.40 9.33 4.48
CA GLN A 61 -11.02 10.10 3.40
C GLN A 61 -11.35 9.23 2.18
N ALA A 62 -10.51 8.23 1.87
CA ALA A 62 -10.79 7.30 0.78
C ALA A 62 -12.05 6.45 1.05
N LYS A 63 -12.27 6.01 2.29
CA LYS A 63 -13.50 5.28 2.69
C LYS A 63 -14.74 6.16 2.54
N ILE A 64 -14.68 7.39 3.03
CA ILE A 64 -15.75 8.39 2.90
C ILE A 64 -16.10 8.62 1.43
N ASN A 65 -15.09 8.88 0.60
CA ASN A 65 -15.27 9.12 -0.83
C ASN A 65 -15.86 7.90 -1.56
N ALA A 66 -15.49 6.69 -1.16
CA ALA A 66 -16.04 5.46 -1.73
C ALA A 66 -17.53 5.29 -1.42
N ALA A 67 -17.94 5.57 -0.17
CA ALA A 67 -19.34 5.55 0.23
C ALA A 67 -20.19 6.57 -0.55
N GLU A 68 -19.69 7.80 -0.68
CA GLU A 68 -20.33 8.87 -1.47
C GLU A 68 -20.45 8.50 -2.95
N ALA A 69 -19.37 7.97 -3.54
CA ALA A 69 -19.37 7.54 -4.94
C ALA A 69 -20.39 6.43 -5.19
N ALA A 70 -20.56 5.49 -4.26
CA ALA A 70 -21.52 4.41 -4.39
C ALA A 70 -22.97 4.89 -4.37
N VAL A 71 -23.34 5.76 -3.44
CA VAL A 71 -24.71 6.32 -3.39
C VAL A 71 -25.00 7.23 -4.56
N LYS A 72 -23.99 8.01 -5.01
CA LYS A 72 -24.09 8.82 -6.23
C LYS A 72 -24.31 7.93 -7.46
N GLY A 73 -23.53 6.85 -7.57
CA GLY A 73 -23.66 5.86 -8.63
C GLY A 73 -25.04 5.23 -8.66
N ALA A 74 -25.53 4.76 -7.51
CA ALA A 74 -26.89 4.23 -7.37
C ALA A 74 -27.96 5.25 -7.79
N GLY A 75 -27.83 6.50 -7.33
CA GLY A 75 -28.73 7.58 -7.72
C GLY A 75 -28.72 7.85 -9.22
N THR A 76 -27.55 7.92 -9.85
CA THR A 76 -27.43 8.13 -11.30
C THR A 76 -27.96 6.96 -12.12
N GLY A 77 -27.72 5.73 -11.67
CA GLY A 77 -28.26 4.53 -12.32
C GLY A 77 -29.79 4.48 -12.24
N CYS A 78 -30.36 4.87 -11.09
CA CYS A 78 -31.80 4.99 -10.93
C CYS A 78 -32.40 6.10 -11.80
N ALA A 79 -31.77 7.29 -11.84
CA ALA A 79 -32.20 8.38 -12.70
C ALA A 79 -32.18 7.98 -14.19
N ALA A 80 -31.16 7.21 -14.61
CA ALA A 80 -31.08 6.68 -15.97
C ALA A 80 -32.18 5.65 -16.25
N SER A 81 -32.41 4.69 -15.35
CA SER A 81 -33.46 3.68 -15.54
C SER A 81 -34.86 4.27 -15.60
N LEU A 82 -35.08 5.41 -14.93
CA LEU A 82 -36.35 6.14 -14.99
C LEU A 82 -36.63 6.74 -16.37
N ILE A 83 -35.57 7.05 -17.14
CA ILE A 83 -35.67 7.56 -18.51
C ILE A 83 -35.79 6.40 -19.51
N THR A 84 -34.98 5.36 -19.34
CA THR A 84 -34.90 4.25 -20.30
C THR A 84 -36.00 3.20 -20.10
N GLY A 85 -36.58 3.14 -18.90
CA GLY A 85 -37.56 2.10 -18.51
C GLY A 85 -36.92 0.76 -18.15
N ASP A 86 -35.59 0.71 -18.00
CA ASP A 86 -34.88 -0.51 -17.64
C ASP A 86 -35.10 -0.90 -16.17
N THR A 87 -34.84 -2.16 -15.84
CA THR A 87 -34.84 -2.61 -14.45
C THR A 87 -33.58 -2.15 -13.76
N PHE A 88 -33.72 -1.39 -12.69
CA PHE A 88 -32.60 -1.02 -11.82
C PHE A 88 -32.47 -1.97 -10.64
N THR A 89 -31.25 -2.45 -10.39
CA THR A 89 -30.91 -3.24 -9.22
C THR A 89 -29.99 -2.42 -8.33
N THR A 90 -30.39 -2.21 -7.07
CA THR A 90 -29.58 -1.48 -6.10
C THR A 90 -28.29 -2.27 -5.78
N PRO A 91 -27.10 -1.62 -5.76
CA PRO A 91 -25.85 -2.25 -5.36
C PRO A 91 -25.90 -2.82 -3.92
N THR A 92 -25.15 -3.88 -3.63
CA THR A 92 -25.21 -4.60 -2.34
C THR A 92 -24.77 -3.77 -1.12
N ASN A 93 -23.94 -2.77 -1.35
CA ASN A 93 -23.37 -1.85 -0.36
C ASN A 93 -24.17 -0.53 -0.24
N VAL A 94 -25.33 -0.44 -0.90
CA VAL A 94 -26.23 0.71 -0.86
C VAL A 94 -27.64 0.20 -0.61
N THR A 95 -28.40 0.90 0.23
CA THR A 95 -29.81 0.62 0.46
C THR A 95 -30.67 1.70 -0.18
N GLY A 96 -31.84 1.33 -0.66
CA GLY A 96 -32.77 2.24 -1.34
C GLY A 96 -33.49 1.55 -2.49
N THR A 97 -34.67 2.06 -2.82
CA THR A 97 -35.50 1.58 -3.93
C THR A 97 -35.60 2.67 -4.97
N CYS A 98 -35.32 2.33 -6.23
CA CYS A 98 -35.40 3.30 -7.31
C CYS A 98 -36.85 3.70 -7.58
N SER A 99 -37.09 5.00 -7.67
CA SER A 99 -38.34 5.62 -8.08
C SER A 99 -38.10 7.06 -8.53
N SER A 100 -39.14 7.76 -8.98
CA SER A 100 -39.08 9.18 -9.34
C SER A 100 -38.66 10.08 -8.18
N THR A 101 -38.78 9.62 -6.94
CA THR A 101 -38.19 10.26 -5.76
C THR A 101 -37.59 9.19 -4.86
N ALA A 102 -36.28 8.96 -5.00
CA ALA A 102 -35.58 7.90 -4.28
C ALA A 102 -34.57 8.47 -3.30
N THR A 103 -34.31 7.73 -2.22
CA THR A 103 -33.21 8.00 -1.30
C THR A 103 -32.33 6.77 -1.23
N PHE A 104 -31.05 6.95 -1.49
CA PHE A 104 -30.01 5.92 -1.42
C PHE A 104 -29.10 6.21 -0.24
N THR A 105 -28.83 5.20 0.58
CA THR A 105 -28.02 5.31 1.79
C THR A 105 -26.91 4.27 1.75
N SER A 106 -25.66 4.66 1.95
CA SER A 106 -24.52 3.73 1.98
C SER A 106 -24.58 2.85 3.23
N ASP A 107 -24.17 1.59 3.12
CA ASP A 107 -23.97 0.73 4.29
C ASP A 107 -22.69 1.15 5.03
N THR A 108 -22.84 1.67 6.25
CA THR A 108 -21.74 2.13 7.10
C THR A 108 -20.74 1.01 7.42
N ALA A 109 -21.21 -0.23 7.61
CA ALA A 109 -20.34 -1.36 7.92
C ALA A 109 -19.55 -1.83 6.70
N ALA A 110 -20.16 -1.78 5.51
CA ALA A 110 -19.48 -2.16 4.27
C ALA A 110 -18.35 -1.20 3.87
N PHE A 111 -18.48 0.08 4.25
CA PHE A 111 -17.50 1.12 3.94
C PHE A 111 -16.57 1.50 5.10
N ASP A 112 -16.80 0.95 6.30
CA ASP A 112 -16.05 1.28 7.52
C ASP A 112 -16.09 2.79 7.82
N VAL A 113 -17.31 3.35 7.83
CA VAL A 113 -17.62 4.75 8.17
C VAL A 113 -18.68 4.80 9.27
N ASP A 114 -18.68 5.83 10.12
CA ASP A 114 -19.64 5.95 11.23
C ASP A 114 -20.98 6.55 10.79
N THR A 115 -20.94 7.43 9.79
CA THR A 115 -22.12 8.09 9.23
C THR A 115 -22.30 7.70 7.77
N ALA A 116 -23.51 7.32 7.39
CA ALA A 116 -23.83 6.96 6.01
C ALA A 116 -23.84 8.19 5.09
N ALA A 117 -23.28 8.04 3.90
CA ALA A 117 -23.58 8.93 2.78
C ALA A 117 -25.02 8.72 2.32
N VAL A 118 -25.72 9.81 2.01
CA VAL A 118 -27.10 9.78 1.51
C VAL A 118 -27.19 10.58 0.23
N ALA A 119 -27.75 9.96 -0.82
CA ALA A 119 -28.08 10.60 -2.08
C ALA A 119 -29.58 10.56 -2.33
N THR A 120 -30.17 11.69 -2.70
CA THR A 120 -31.57 11.78 -3.11
C THR A 120 -31.68 11.95 -4.63
N VAL A 121 -32.60 11.22 -5.23
CA VAL A 121 -33.00 11.37 -6.63
C VAL A 121 -34.35 12.08 -6.68
N SER A 122 -34.46 13.11 -7.51
CA SER A 122 -35.72 13.77 -7.82
C SER A 122 -35.84 13.90 -9.34
N GLY A 123 -36.64 13.03 -9.95
CA GLY A 123 -36.70 12.84 -11.39
C GLY A 123 -35.35 12.38 -11.94
N THR A 124 -34.67 13.26 -12.66
CA THR A 124 -33.34 12.99 -13.26
C THR A 124 -32.19 13.62 -12.47
N SER A 125 -32.49 14.40 -11.42
CA SER A 125 -31.48 15.08 -10.61
C SER A 125 -31.05 14.18 -9.45
N VAL A 126 -29.75 14.09 -9.21
CA VAL A 126 -29.15 13.37 -8.08
C VAL A 126 -28.39 14.37 -7.22
N THR A 127 -28.66 14.39 -5.92
CA THR A 127 -28.03 15.30 -4.96
C THR A 127 -27.53 14.52 -3.76
N ILE A 128 -26.30 14.82 -3.31
CA ILE A 128 -25.78 14.28 -2.05
C ILE A 128 -26.34 15.15 -0.92
N THR A 129 -27.09 14.54 -0.02
CA THR A 129 -27.73 15.21 1.12
C THR A 129 -26.87 15.12 2.37
N THR A 130 -26.20 13.98 2.57
CA THR A 130 -25.22 13.79 3.64
C THR A 130 -23.96 13.14 3.09
N ASN A 131 -22.83 13.64 3.53
CA ASN A 131 -21.52 13.05 3.28
C ASN A 131 -21.28 11.93 4.30
N ALA A 132 -20.53 10.90 3.91
CA ALA A 132 -20.07 9.92 4.88
C ALA A 132 -19.03 10.58 5.81
N ALA A 133 -18.92 10.11 7.04
CA ALA A 133 -17.98 10.64 8.01
C ALA A 133 -17.47 9.54 8.95
N ILE A 134 -16.23 9.71 9.39
CA ILE A 134 -15.59 8.92 10.44
C ILE A 134 -15.38 9.90 11.61
N SER A 135 -15.93 9.58 12.77
CA SER A 135 -15.77 10.36 13.99
C SER A 135 -14.56 9.81 14.74
N ASN A 136 -13.40 10.42 14.50
CA ASN A 136 -12.16 10.10 15.21
C ASN A 136 -12.25 10.44 16.71
#